data_AF-A0AAN7UYU1-F1
#
_entry.id   AF-A0AAN7UYU1-F1
#
_cell.length_a   1.000
_cell.length_b   1.000
_cell.length_c   1.000
_cell.angle_alpha   90.00
_cell.angle_beta   90.00
_cell.angle_gamma   90.00
#
_symmetry.space_group_name_H-M   'P 1'
#
loop_
_entity.id
_entity.type
_entity.pdbx_description
1 polymer ?
#
loop_
_entity_poly.entity_id
_entity_poly.type
_entity_poly.pdbx_seq_one_letter_code
_entity_poly.pdbx_strand_id
1 'polypeptide(L)' 'MHVLFNLLLLSLGPITLTPYLLGVGSGPTGYPPGPPTIPLIGNLHQIPKSKRHLQFEKWAKQYGPI' A
#
# COMPACT_ATOMS: atom_id res chain seq x y z
N MET A 1 0.33 -31.18 22.90
CA MET A 1 -0.74 -30.17 22.97
C MET A 1 -0.23 -28.73 22.89
N HIS A 2 0.76 -28.32 23.70
CA HIS A 2 1.29 -26.94 23.66
C HIS A 2 2.00 -26.54 22.34
N VAL A 3 2.72 -27.46 21.69
CA VAL A 3 3.44 -27.16 20.43
C VAL A 3 2.49 -26.84 19.28
N LEU A 4 1.41 -27.61 19.12
CA LEU A 4 0.39 -27.38 18.10
C LEU A 4 -0.35 -26.05 18.31
N PHE A 5 -0.62 -25.70 19.57
CA PHE A 5 -1.24 -24.42 19.92
C PHE A 5 -0.35 -23.22 19.55
N ASN A 6 0.95 -23.31 19.82
CA ASN A 6 1.91 -22.25 19.47
C ASN A 6 2.05 -22.06 17.95
N LEU A 7 1.99 -23.14 17.17
CA LEU A 7 2.00 -23.06 15.69
C LEU A 7 0.74 -22.37 15.14
N LEU A 8 -0.40 -22.55 15.79
CA LEU A 8 -1.66 -21.90 15.45
C LEU A 8 -1.63 -20.39 15.74
N LEU A 9 -0.99 -19.98 16.84
CA LEU A 9 -0.84 -18.56 17.18
C LEU A 9 0.11 -17.83 16.22
N LEU A 10 1.15 -18.50 15.73
CA LEU A 10 2.13 -17.93 14.80
C LEU A 10 1.54 -17.65 13.40
N SER A 11 0.48 -18.35 12.99
CA SER A 11 -0.12 -18.19 11.66
C SER A 11 -1.18 -17.09 11.58
N LEU A 12 -1.82 -16.72 12.70
CA LEU A 12 -2.86 -15.68 12.75
C LEU A 12 -2.35 -14.29 12.35
N GLY A 13 -1.09 -13.97 12.69
CA GLY A 13 -0.45 -12.70 12.33
C GLY A 13 -0.36 -12.52 10.81
N PRO A 14 0.33 -13.41 10.08
CA PRO A 14 0.41 -13.35 8.62
C PRO A 14 -0.97 -13.35 7.94
N ILE A 15 -1.93 -14.14 8.43
CA ILE A 15 -3.27 -14.27 7.83
C ILE A 15 -4.04 -12.95 7.89
N THR A 16 -3.95 -12.20 8.99
CA THR A 16 -4.62 -10.90 9.14
C THR A 16 -3.83 -9.76 8.51
N LEU A 17 -2.50 -9.83 8.59
CA LEU A 17 -1.60 -8.81 8.06
C LEU A 17 -1.58 -8.81 6.53
N THR A 18 -1.58 -9.97 5.87
CA THR A 18 -1.47 -10.05 4.40
C THR A 18 -2.57 -9.29 3.65
N PRO A 19 -3.88 -9.52 3.90
CA PRO A 19 -4.93 -8.76 3.22
C PRO A 19 -4.92 -7.27 3.61
N TYR A 20 -4.52 -6.94 4.84
CA TYR A 20 -4.36 -5.55 5.26
C TYR A 20 -3.26 -4.85 4.43
N LEU A 21 -2.12 -5.51 4.23
CA LEU A 21 -1.02 -5.01 3.41
C LEU A 21 -1.41 -4.90 1.92
N LEU A 22 -2.17 -5.86 1.39
CA LEU A 22 -2.64 -5.85 0.00
C LEU A 22 -3.73 -4.80 -0.27
N GLY A 23 -4.51 -4.43 0.76
CA GLY A 23 -5.52 -3.37 0.68
C GLY A 23 -4.97 -1.96 0.90
N VAL A 24 -3.69 -1.79 1.26
CA VAL A 24 -3.11 -0.46 1.42
C VAL A 24 -2.98 0.21 0.05
N GLY A 25 -3.63 1.37 -0.11
CA GLY A 25 -3.55 2.17 -1.34
C GLY A 25 -4.64 1.85 -2.37
N SER A 26 -5.53 0.88 -2.12
CA SER A 26 -6.74 0.71 -2.93
C SER A 26 -7.78 1.75 -2.52
N GLY A 27 -8.11 2.68 -3.43
CA GLY A 27 -9.24 3.57 -3.27
C GLY A 27 -10.59 2.83 -3.40
N PRO A 28 -11.72 3.51 -3.18
CA PRO A 28 -13.04 2.90 -3.34
C PRO A 28 -13.22 2.34 -4.75
N THR A 29 -13.99 1.26 -4.86
CA THR A 29 -14.29 0.62 -6.16
C THR A 29 -14.92 1.64 -7.11
N GLY A 30 -14.38 1.76 -8.33
CA GLY A 30 -14.89 2.67 -9.36
C GLY A 30 -14.16 4.02 -9.46
N TYR A 31 -13.19 4.29 -8.58
CA TYR A 31 -12.29 5.44 -8.71
C TYR A 31 -11.10 5.10 -9.63
N PRO A 32 -10.52 6.09 -10.33
CA PRO A 32 -9.29 5.87 -11.08
C PRO A 32 -8.19 5.35 -10.14
N PRO A 33 -7.30 4.48 -10.64
CA PRO A 33 -6.18 4.00 -9.84
C PRO A 33 -5.30 5.17 -9.41
N GLY A 34 -4.71 5.09 -8.22
CA GLY A 34 -3.71 6.06 -7.75
C GLY A 34 -2.29 5.49 -7.82
N PRO A 35 -1.27 6.30 -7.47
CA PRO A 35 0.10 5.82 -7.36
C PRO A 35 0.23 4.66 -6.35
N PRO A 36 0.98 3.60 -6.71
CA PRO A 36 1.04 2.38 -5.90
C PRO A 36 1.71 2.66 -4.57
N THR A 37 0.99 2.36 -3.49
CA THR A 37 1.35 2.71 -2.12
C THR A 37 1.96 1.51 -1.43
N ILE A 38 3.15 1.68 -0.82
CA ILE A 38 3.73 0.64 0.03
C ILE A 38 3.10 0.76 1.43
N PRO A 39 2.69 -0.36 2.06
CA PRO A 39 2.27 -0.34 3.45
C PRO A 39 3.29 0.33 4.37
N LEU A 40 2.81 1.06 5.39
CA LEU A 40 3.61 1.82 6.37
C LEU A 40 4.28 3.11 5.86
N ILE A 41 5.00 3.08 4.74
CA ILE A 41 5.77 4.24 4.23
C ILE A 41 4.95 5.11 3.26
N GLY A 42 3.98 4.49 2.57
CA GLY A 42 3.23 5.13 1.51
C GLY A 42 4.08 5.47 0.29
N ASN A 43 3.73 6.58 -0.39
CA ASN A 43 4.40 7.01 -1.63
C ASN A 43 5.68 7.82 -1.40
N LEU A 44 6.16 7.95 -0.16
CA LEU A 44 7.36 8.73 0.14
C LEU A 44 8.60 8.24 -0.64
N HIS A 45 8.70 6.93 -0.87
CA HIS A 45 9.78 6.33 -1.65
C HIS A 45 9.77 6.73 -3.14
N GLN A 46 8.63 7.18 -3.67
CA GLN A 46 8.45 7.61 -5.07
C GLN A 46 8.72 9.09 -5.26
N ILE A 47 8.80 9.86 -4.17
CA ILE A 47 8.93 11.31 -4.21
C ILE A 47 10.42 11.66 -4.18
N PRO A 48 10.99 12.20 -5.27
CA PRO A 48 12.41 12.57 -5.30
C PRO A 48 12.67 13.74 -4.34
N LYS A 49 13.85 13.77 -3.70
CA LYS A 49 14.21 14.85 -2.75
C LYS A 49 14.19 16.25 -3.38
N SER A 50 14.52 16.33 -4.67
CA SER A 50 14.48 17.56 -5.47
C SER A 50 13.40 17.48 -6.56
N LYS A 51 12.82 18.63 -6.94
CA LYS A 51 11.85 18.74 -8.04
C LYS A 51 10.60 17.83 -7.89
N ARG A 52 10.07 17.72 -6.67
CA ARG A 52 8.86 16.94 -6.35
C ARG A 52 7.66 17.25 -7.25
N HIS A 53 7.50 18.51 -7.66
CA HIS A 53 6.44 18.95 -8.56
C HIS A 53 6.42 18.17 -9.89
N LEU A 54 7.57 17.73 -10.41
CA LEU A 54 7.62 16.93 -11.64
C LEU A 54 7.01 15.54 -11.43
N GLN A 55 7.19 14.96 -10.24
CA GLN A 55 6.57 13.67 -9.92
C GLN A 55 5.04 13.81 -9.80
N PHE A 56 4.58 14.90 -9.16
CA PHE A 56 3.16 15.20 -9.07
C PHE A 56 2.54 15.50 -10.44
N GLU A 57 3.26 16.22 -11.32
CA GLU A 57 2.82 16.46 -12.70
C GLU A 57 2.68 15.15 -13.49
N LYS A 58 3.62 14.21 -13.34
CA LYS A 58 3.52 12.88 -13.95
C LYS A 58 2.27 12.14 -13.46
N TRP A 59 2.00 12.16 -12.15
CA TRP A 59 0.80 11.54 -11.59
C TRP A 59 -0.48 12.22 -12.07
N ALA A 60 -0.52 13.55 -12.18
CA ALA A 60 -1.67 14.26 -12.73
C ALA A 60 -1.94 13.90 -14.20
N LYS A 61 -0.87 13.70 -15.00
CA LYS A 61 -1.00 13.21 -16.38
C LYS A 61 -1.48 11.76 -16.46
N GLN A 62 -1.01 10.91 -15.55
CA GLN A 62 -1.29 9.47 -15.57
C GLN A 62 -2.68 9.13 -15.00
N TYR A 63 -3.06 9.77 -13.89
CA TYR A 63 -4.29 9.47 -13.14
C TYR A 63 -5.41 10.49 -13.38
N GLY A 64 -5.10 11.58 -14.10
CA GLY A 64 -6.05 12.61 -14.49
C GLY A 64 -6.20 13.74 -13.47
N PRO A 65 -6.96 14.80 -13.82
CA PRO A 65 -7.37 15.85 -12.90
C PRO A 65 -8.50 15.31 -12.01
N ILE A 66 -8.11 14.56 -10.98
CA ILE A 66 -8.99 14.14 -9.88
C ILE A 66 -9.20 15.27 -8.87
#